data_AF-A0A7S2DTS5-F1
#
_entry.id   AF-A0A7S2DTS5-F1
#
_cell.length_a   1.000
_cell.length_b   1.000
_cell.length_c   1.000
_cell.angle_alpha   90.00
_cell.angle_beta   90.00
_cell.angle_gamma   90.00
#
_symmetry.space_group_name_H-M   'P 1'
#
loop_
_entity.id
_entity.type
_entity.pdbx_description
1 polymer ?
#
loop_
_entity_poly.entity_id
_entity_poly.type
_entity_poly.pdbx_seq_one_letter_code
_entity_poly.pdbx_strand_id
1 'polypeptide(L)'
;AMFGDWDWDALKEVGYFKALVWFWLFLVVNVLILLNMLLAIIMDAYTAEKVKAGNCESLWTQTWQMRRRRLEFKRNERVRLNDIWDVFLEEANGDEKAILSSERLLTPEYLIGAVPRMQMKQANRLLLKSMEYEGKKQNADITEEDIKGSIKQNI
;
A
#
# COMPACT_ATOMS: atom_id res chain seq x y z
N ALA A 1 36.34 -22.28 19.67
CA ALA A 1 36.10 -22.58 21.09
C ALA A 1 35.26 -21.46 21.71
N MET A 2 33.94 -21.44 21.48
CA MET A 2 33.06 -20.36 21.99
C MET A 2 31.95 -20.85 22.94
N PHE A 3 31.72 -22.17 23.03
CA PHE A 3 30.67 -22.74 23.88
C PHE A 3 31.09 -23.96 24.72
N GLY A 4 32.37 -24.37 24.69
CA GLY A 4 32.76 -25.70 25.17
C GLY A 4 34.01 -25.79 26.04
N ASP A 5 34.73 -24.70 26.26
CA ASP A 5 35.90 -24.69 27.15
C ASP A 5 35.62 -23.71 28.30
N TRP A 6 34.78 -24.17 29.22
CA TRP A 6 34.47 -23.44 30.45
C TRP A 6 35.44 -23.92 31.53
N ASP A 7 36.21 -23.01 32.10
CA ASP A 7 37.11 -23.29 33.22
C ASP A 7 36.30 -23.57 34.49
N TRP A 8 35.79 -24.80 34.57
CA TRP A 8 34.98 -25.29 35.66
C TRP A 8 35.80 -25.48 36.93
N ASP A 9 37.11 -25.67 36.80
CA ASP A 9 38.00 -25.88 37.93
C ASP A 9 38.25 -24.57 38.68
N ALA A 10 38.46 -23.45 37.98
CA ALA A 10 38.50 -22.12 38.60
C ALA A 10 37.16 -21.72 39.26
N LEU A 11 36.03 -22.11 38.68
CA LEU A 11 34.70 -21.73 39.21
C LEU A 11 34.35 -22.50 40.50
N LYS A 12 34.84 -23.75 40.65
CA LYS A 12 34.64 -24.55 41.87
C LYS A 12 35.33 -23.96 43.10
N GLU A 13 36.46 -23.26 42.93
CA GLU A 13 37.24 -22.72 44.05
C GLU A 13 36.45 -21.71 44.89
N VAL A 14 35.51 -20.99 44.28
CA VAL A 14 34.62 -20.00 44.95
C VAL A 14 33.45 -20.68 45.70
N GLY A 15 33.17 -21.94 45.38
CA GLY A 15 32.15 -22.77 46.03
C GLY A 15 31.15 -23.39 45.05
N TYR A 16 30.98 -24.70 45.15
CA TYR A 16 30.20 -25.52 44.21
C TYR A 16 28.77 -25.03 43.95
N PHE A 17 28.04 -24.66 45.01
CA PHE A 17 26.64 -24.24 44.88
C PHE A 17 26.50 -22.84 44.26
N LYS A 18 27.38 -21.90 44.62
CA LYS A 18 27.36 -20.54 44.07
C LYS A 18 27.76 -20.54 42.59
N ALA A 19 28.76 -21.33 42.24
CA ALA A 19 29.19 -21.57 40.87
C ALA A 19 28.06 -22.13 39.99
N LEU A 20 27.34 -23.15 40.47
CA LEU A 20 26.22 -23.75 39.75
C LEU A 20 25.08 -22.75 39.52
N VAL A 21 24.66 -22.02 40.55
CA VAL A 21 23.56 -21.06 40.42
C VAL A 21 23.93 -19.93 39.46
N TRP A 22 25.15 -19.41 39.56
CA TRP A 22 25.64 -18.36 38.67
C TRP A 22 25.72 -18.84 37.22
N PHE A 23 26.33 -20.00 36.98
CA PHE A 23 26.48 -20.58 35.66
C PHE A 23 25.12 -20.91 35.02
N TRP A 24 24.19 -21.47 35.79
CA TRP A 24 22.86 -21.79 35.33
C TRP A 24 22.07 -20.53 34.94
N LEU A 25 22.12 -19.48 35.77
CA LEU A 25 21.48 -18.20 35.48
C LEU A 25 22.09 -17.55 34.23
N PHE A 26 23.43 -17.55 34.12
CA PHE A 26 24.14 -17.04 32.95
C PHE A 26 23.72 -17.78 31.67
N LEU A 27 23.64 -19.12 31.71
CA LEU A 27 23.25 -19.94 30.57
C LEU A 27 21.79 -19.64 30.15
N VAL A 28 20.87 -19.61 31.12
CA VAL A 28 19.45 -19.29 30.86
C VAL A 28 19.31 -17.91 30.23
N VAL A 29 19.97 -16.89 30.77
CA VAL A 29 19.91 -15.53 30.22
C VAL A 29 20.49 -15.47 28.80
N ASN A 30 21.64 -16.09 28.55
CA ASN A 30 22.23 -16.12 27.21
C ASN A 30 21.34 -16.84 26.20
N VAL A 31 20.78 -17.99 26.56
CA VAL A 31 19.87 -18.74 25.68
C VAL A 31 18.63 -17.92 25.38
N LEU A 32 18.03 -17.26 26.39
CA LEU A 32 16.86 -16.42 26.18
C LEU A 32 17.15 -15.22 25.26
N ILE A 33 18.31 -14.56 25.42
CA ILE A 33 18.71 -13.45 24.56
C ILE A 33 18.92 -13.93 23.13
N LEU A 34 19.72 -14.99 22.94
CA LEU A 34 20.03 -15.52 21.61
C LEU A 34 18.79 -16.06 20.90
N LEU A 35 17.92 -16.76 21.64
CA LEU A 35 16.66 -17.29 21.10
C LEU A 35 15.71 -16.17 20.69
N ASN A 36 15.55 -15.14 21.53
CA ASN A 36 14.69 -14.01 21.20
C ASN A 36 15.21 -13.21 20.01
N MET A 37 16.53 -13.03 19.88
CA MET A 37 17.14 -12.40 18.71
C MET A 37 16.92 -13.23 17.43
N LEU A 38 17.08 -14.54 17.52
CA LEU A 38 16.83 -15.45 16.39
C LEU A 38 15.36 -15.42 15.96
N LEU A 39 14.43 -15.49 16.92
CA LEU A 39 12.99 -15.41 16.64
C LEU A 39 12.63 -14.09 15.98
N ALA A 40 13.20 -12.97 16.45
CA ALA A 40 12.98 -11.66 15.85
C ALA A 40 13.43 -11.63 14.38
N ILE A 41 14.63 -12.13 14.07
CA ILE A 41 15.16 -12.19 12.69
C ILE A 41 14.28 -13.08 11.80
N ILE A 42 13.87 -14.25 12.30
CA ILE A 42 13.01 -15.17 11.55
C ILE A 42 11.64 -14.55 11.29
N MET A 43 11.05 -13.90 12.29
CA MET A 43 9.75 -13.23 12.14
C MET A 43 9.81 -12.07 11.16
N ASP A 44 10.90 -11.29 11.14
CA ASP A 44 11.09 -10.21 10.18
C ASP A 44 11.18 -10.74 8.75
N ALA A 45 12.04 -11.74 8.51
CA ALA A 45 12.18 -12.38 7.20
C ALA A 45 10.87 -13.04 6.73
N TYR A 46 10.19 -13.77 7.61
CA TYR A 46 8.91 -14.42 7.28
C TYR A 46 7.81 -13.40 6.97
N THR A 47 7.72 -12.33 7.74
CA THR A 47 6.69 -11.30 7.55
C THR A 47 6.95 -10.52 6.26
N ALA A 48 8.20 -10.20 5.94
CA ALA A 48 8.58 -9.55 4.68
C ALA A 48 8.12 -10.37 3.47
N GLU A 49 8.36 -11.69 3.46
CA GLU A 49 7.93 -12.57 2.37
C GLU A 49 6.41 -12.78 2.36
N LYS A 50 5.78 -12.88 3.53
CA LYS A 50 4.32 -12.99 3.63
C LYS A 50 3.60 -11.74 3.12
N VAL A 51 4.12 -10.54 3.38
CA VAL A 51 3.55 -9.28 2.87
C VAL A 51 3.70 -9.19 1.36
N LYS A 52 4.87 -9.57 0.81
CA LYS A 52 5.06 -9.66 -0.65
C LYS A 52 4.06 -10.63 -1.29
N ALA A 53 3.85 -11.80 -0.69
CA ALA A 53 2.89 -12.78 -1.18
C ALA A 53 1.42 -12.33 -0.99
N GLY A 54 1.09 -11.64 0.10
CA GLY A 54 -0.25 -11.18 0.42
C GLY A 54 -0.73 -10.00 -0.44
N ASN A 55 0.19 -9.15 -0.91
CA ASN A 55 -0.13 -8.03 -1.81
C ASN A 55 -0.31 -8.45 -3.27
N CYS A 56 0.07 -9.67 -3.64
CA CYS A 56 -0.42 -10.27 -4.86
C CYS A 56 -1.90 -10.63 -4.63
N GLU A 57 -2.83 -9.76 -5.05
CA GLU A 57 -4.19 -10.23 -5.35
C GLU A 57 -4.03 -11.57 -6.08
N SER A 58 -4.66 -12.63 -5.58
CA SER A 58 -4.47 -13.96 -6.15
C SER A 58 -4.58 -13.85 -7.68
N LEU A 59 -3.65 -14.45 -8.42
CA LEU A 59 -3.71 -14.39 -9.89
C LEU A 59 -5.10 -14.81 -10.40
N TRP A 60 -5.78 -15.68 -9.64
CA TRP A 60 -7.18 -16.04 -9.84
C TRP A 60 -8.17 -14.86 -9.75
N THR A 61 -8.13 -14.06 -8.68
CA THR A 61 -8.99 -12.88 -8.55
C THR A 61 -8.69 -11.85 -9.63
N GLN A 62 -7.41 -11.60 -9.94
CA GLN A 62 -7.03 -10.70 -11.04
C GLN A 62 -7.55 -11.21 -12.39
N THR A 63 -7.37 -12.50 -12.68
CA THR A 63 -7.84 -13.15 -13.91
C THR A 63 -9.36 -13.10 -14.02
N TRP A 64 -10.07 -13.36 -12.93
CA TRP A 64 -11.54 -13.26 -12.90
C TRP A 64 -12.00 -11.82 -13.14
N GLN A 65 -11.37 -10.83 -12.50
CA GLN A 65 -11.67 -9.43 -12.74
C GLN A 65 -11.40 -9.04 -14.20
N MET A 66 -10.30 -9.50 -14.80
CA MET A 66 -9.99 -9.24 -16.22
C MET A 66 -11.03 -9.89 -17.14
N ARG A 67 -11.39 -11.15 -16.89
CA ARG A 67 -12.42 -11.86 -17.66
C ARG A 67 -13.78 -11.17 -17.52
N ARG A 68 -14.16 -10.75 -16.32
CA ARG A 68 -15.39 -10.01 -16.05
C ARG A 68 -15.41 -8.68 -16.80
N ARG A 69 -14.34 -7.88 -16.71
CA ARG A 69 -14.19 -6.62 -17.46
C ARG A 69 -14.27 -6.82 -18.97
N ARG A 70 -13.70 -7.92 -19.50
CA ARG A 70 -13.77 -8.26 -20.93
C ARG A 70 -15.19 -8.62 -21.36
N LEU A 71 -15.96 -9.32 -20.52
CA LEU A 71 -17.36 -9.62 -20.77
C LEU A 71 -18.23 -8.35 -20.71
N GLU A 72 -18.04 -7.50 -19.70
CA GLU A 72 -18.73 -6.19 -19.58
C GLU A 72 -18.48 -5.31 -20.82
N PHE A 73 -17.25 -5.27 -21.34
CA PHE A 73 -16.93 -4.55 -22.58
C PHE A 73 -17.64 -5.15 -23.80
N LYS A 74 -17.65 -6.48 -23.95
CA LYS A 74 -18.34 -7.15 -25.06
C LYS A 74 -19.86 -6.95 -25.02
N ARG A 75 -20.43 -6.78 -23.82
CA ARG A 75 -21.84 -6.48 -23.60
C ARG A 75 -22.19 -4.99 -23.73
N ASN A 76 -21.23 -4.13 -24.08
CA ASN A 76 -21.35 -2.67 -24.12
C ASN A 76 -21.85 -2.08 -22.78
N GLU A 77 -21.57 -2.73 -21.65
CA GLU A 77 -21.94 -2.25 -20.32
C GLU A 77 -20.87 -1.31 -19.75
N ARG A 78 -19.67 -1.29 -20.36
CA ARG A 78 -18.55 -0.48 -19.93
C ARG A 78 -17.70 0.04 -21.09
N VAL A 79 -17.41 1.34 -21.09
CA VAL A 79 -16.52 2.04 -22.04
C VAL A 79 -15.11 2.20 -21.47
N ARG A 80 -14.06 2.22 -22.29
CA ARG A 80 -12.67 2.44 -21.82
C ARG A 80 -12.44 3.93 -21.57
N LEU A 81 -11.46 4.27 -20.72
CA LEU A 81 -11.12 5.68 -20.48
C LEU A 81 -10.55 6.36 -21.73
N ASN A 82 -9.82 5.62 -22.57
CA ASN A 82 -9.30 6.16 -23.83
C ASN A 82 -10.44 6.58 -24.76
N ASP A 83 -11.47 5.74 -24.92
CA ASP A 83 -12.62 6.08 -25.76
C ASP A 83 -13.35 7.34 -25.26
N ILE A 84 -13.35 7.60 -23.95
CA ILE A 84 -13.90 8.83 -23.35
C ILE A 84 -13.02 10.02 -23.69
N TRP A 85 -11.70 9.87 -23.56
CA TRP A 85 -10.73 10.90 -23.89
C TRP A 85 -10.79 11.29 -25.37
N ASP A 86 -10.92 10.32 -26.27
CA ASP A 86 -11.01 10.56 -27.71
C ASP A 86 -12.23 11.42 -28.07
N VAL A 87 -13.37 11.20 -27.41
CA VAL A 87 -14.58 12.04 -27.59
C VAL A 87 -14.33 13.50 -27.17
N PHE A 88 -13.65 13.70 -26.04
CA PHE A 88 -13.30 15.05 -25.59
C PHE A 88 -12.25 15.72 -26.47
N LEU A 89 -11.33 14.92 -27.03
CA LEU A 89 -10.32 15.38 -27.95
C LEU A 89 -10.93 15.83 -29.29
N GLU A 90 -11.90 15.08 -29.80
CA GLU A 90 -12.68 15.45 -30.97
C GLU A 90 -13.50 16.72 -30.74
N GLU A 91 -14.13 16.88 -29.56
CA GLU A 91 -14.89 18.10 -29.20
C GLU A 91 -14.01 19.36 -29.19
N ALA A 92 -12.72 19.23 -28.88
CA ALA A 92 -11.76 20.32 -28.83
C ALA A 92 -10.89 20.47 -30.09
N ASN A 93 -11.28 19.86 -31.23
CA ASN A 93 -10.52 19.88 -32.49
C ASN A 93 -9.05 19.42 -32.36
N GLY A 94 -8.75 18.54 -31.40
CA GLY A 94 -7.41 18.00 -31.19
C GLY A 94 -6.49 18.84 -30.28
N ASP A 95 -6.95 19.95 -29.72
CA ASP A 95 -6.14 20.77 -28.81
C ASP A 95 -6.24 20.28 -27.35
N GLU A 96 -5.27 19.46 -26.92
CA GLU A 96 -5.19 18.92 -25.56
C GLU A 96 -5.16 20.01 -24.47
N LYS A 97 -4.47 21.12 -24.73
CA LYS A 97 -4.35 22.23 -23.78
C LYS A 97 -5.69 22.91 -23.53
N ALA A 98 -6.52 23.04 -24.58
CA ALA A 98 -7.82 23.67 -24.46
C ALA A 98 -8.75 22.85 -23.53
N ILE A 99 -8.71 21.52 -23.65
CA ILE A 99 -9.49 20.59 -22.81
C ILE A 99 -9.08 20.72 -21.34
N LEU A 100 -7.78 20.65 -21.06
CA LEU A 100 -7.24 20.71 -19.70
C LEU A 100 -7.45 22.07 -19.03
N SER A 101 -7.50 23.14 -19.83
CA SER A 101 -7.77 24.49 -19.33
C SER A 101 -9.25 24.81 -19.14
N SER A 102 -10.15 23.92 -19.58
CA SER A 102 -11.58 24.19 -19.51
C SER A 102 -12.09 24.02 -18.07
N GLU A 103 -12.67 25.08 -17.49
CA GLU A 103 -13.35 25.04 -16.18
C GLU A 103 -14.75 24.42 -16.24
N ARG A 104 -15.02 23.60 -17.26
CA ARG A 104 -16.35 23.04 -17.51
C ARG A 104 -16.68 22.01 -16.44
N LEU A 105 -17.81 22.19 -15.76
CA LEU A 105 -18.34 21.19 -14.84
C LEU A 105 -18.83 19.96 -15.61
N LEU A 106 -18.22 18.80 -15.31
CA LEU A 106 -18.59 17.51 -15.89
C LEU A 106 -19.66 16.85 -15.01
N THR A 107 -20.90 16.79 -15.50
CA THR A 107 -21.98 16.05 -14.83
C THR A 107 -22.13 14.64 -15.41
N PRO A 108 -22.67 13.68 -14.63
CA PRO A 108 -22.94 12.32 -15.12
C PRO A 108 -23.84 12.31 -16.37
N GLU A 109 -24.82 13.20 -16.44
CA GLU A 109 -25.75 13.32 -17.56
C GLU A 109 -25.03 13.76 -18.83
N TYR A 110 -24.12 14.73 -18.69
CA TYR A 110 -23.33 15.22 -19.80
C TYR A 110 -22.40 14.12 -20.35
N LEU A 111 -21.77 13.32 -19.49
CA LEU A 111 -20.91 12.20 -19.92
C LEU A 111 -21.66 11.15 -20.74
N ILE A 112 -22.92 10.87 -20.40
CA ILE A 112 -23.75 9.92 -21.15
C ILE A 112 -24.17 10.51 -22.50
N GLY A 113 -24.46 11.82 -22.54
CA GLY A 113 -24.82 12.51 -23.78
C GLY A 113 -23.63 12.64 -24.74
N ALA A 114 -22.44 12.92 -24.21
CA ALA A 114 -21.22 13.09 -24.98
C ALA A 114 -20.63 11.76 -25.44
N VAL A 115 -20.55 10.74 -24.56
CA VAL A 115 -19.90 9.47 -24.86
C VAL A 115 -20.91 8.39 -25.24
N PRO A 116 -20.90 7.89 -26.49
CA PRO A 116 -21.78 6.81 -26.91
C PRO A 116 -21.61 5.55 -26.04
N ARG A 117 -22.73 4.92 -25.67
CA ARG A 117 -22.77 3.63 -24.94
C ARG A 117 -22.29 3.67 -23.48
N MET A 118 -22.06 4.85 -22.89
CA MET A 118 -21.74 4.94 -21.47
C MET A 118 -22.99 4.72 -20.60
N GLN A 119 -22.88 3.87 -19.58
CA GLN A 119 -23.94 3.70 -18.57
C GLN A 119 -23.82 4.73 -17.44
N MET A 120 -24.97 5.17 -16.91
CA MET A 120 -25.04 6.10 -15.76
C MET A 120 -24.29 5.62 -14.52
N LYS A 121 -24.32 4.31 -14.23
CA LYS A 121 -23.54 3.74 -13.12
C LYS A 121 -22.03 3.90 -13.33
N GLN A 122 -21.55 3.80 -14.56
CA GLN A 122 -20.15 4.02 -14.87
C GLN A 122 -19.77 5.49 -14.76
N ALA A 123 -20.59 6.40 -15.29
CA ALA A 123 -20.36 7.84 -15.24
C ALA A 123 -20.21 8.32 -13.79
N ASN A 124 -21.16 7.96 -12.92
CA ASN A 124 -21.11 8.28 -11.48
C ASN A 124 -19.84 7.74 -10.81
N ARG A 125 -19.49 6.49 -11.08
CA ARG A 125 -18.27 5.88 -10.51
C ARG A 125 -16.99 6.56 -11.02
N LEU A 126 -16.98 6.99 -12.28
CA LEU A 126 -15.83 7.67 -12.88
C LEU A 126 -15.61 9.03 -12.21
N LEU A 127 -16.67 9.84 -12.11
CA LEU A 127 -16.61 11.17 -11.49
C LEU A 127 -16.27 11.10 -10.00
N LEU A 128 -16.84 10.14 -9.27
CA LEU A 128 -16.50 9.94 -7.87
C LEU A 128 -15.02 9.57 -7.68
N LYS A 129 -14.47 8.71 -8.56
CA LYS A 129 -13.05 8.35 -8.52
C LYS A 129 -12.14 9.49 -8.96
N SER A 130 -12.53 10.32 -9.92
CA SER A 130 -11.73 11.47 -10.33
C SER A 130 -11.67 12.51 -9.21
N MET A 131 -12.78 12.77 -8.53
CA MET A 131 -12.84 13.66 -7.38
C MET A 131 -11.96 13.15 -6.21
N GLU A 132 -12.01 11.85 -5.94
CA GLU A 132 -11.15 11.23 -4.91
C GLU A 132 -9.66 11.35 -5.27
N TYR A 133 -9.31 11.17 -6.54
CA TYR A 133 -7.93 11.29 -7.02
C TYR A 133 -7.42 12.73 -6.93
N GLU A 134 -8.26 13.71 -7.27
CA GLU A 134 -7.94 15.13 -7.15
C GLU A 134 -7.75 15.54 -5.68
N GLY A 135 -8.65 15.12 -4.79
CA GLY A 135 -8.52 15.37 -3.36
C GLY A 135 -7.25 14.75 -2.76
N LYS A 136 -6.85 13.56 -3.22
CA LYS A 136 -5.58 12.94 -2.82
C LYS A 136 -4.36 13.72 -3.33
N LYS A 137 -4.41 14.21 -4.56
CA LYS A 137 -3.34 15.04 -5.13
C LYS A 137 -3.21 16.36 -4.38
N GLN A 138 -4.32 17.04 -4.13
CA GLN A 138 -4.34 18.28 -3.36
C GLN A 138 -3.80 18.09 -1.93
N ASN A 139 -4.19 17.01 -1.24
CA ASN A 139 -3.65 16.69 0.09
C ASN A 139 -2.17 16.30 0.08
N ALA A 140 -1.67 15.71 -1.01
CA ALA A 140 -0.25 15.40 -1.16
C ALA A 140 0.59 16.65 -1.46
N ASP A 141 0.00 17.63 -2.17
CA ASP A 141 0.62 18.92 -2.47
C ASP A 141 0.60 19.88 -1.26
N ILE A 142 -0.31 19.68 -0.29
CA ILE A 142 -0.29 20.37 1.01
C ILE A 142 0.79 19.72 1.88
N THR A 143 1.94 20.37 2.00
CA THR A 143 3.06 19.92 2.84
C THR A 143 2.67 19.93 4.32
N GLU A 144 3.22 19.02 5.15
CA GLU A 144 3.04 19.08 6.62
C GLU A 144 3.44 20.45 7.22
N GLU A 145 4.36 21.16 6.54
CA GLU A 145 4.80 22.51 6.91
C GLU A 145 3.70 23.57 6.75
N ASP A 146 2.87 23.47 5.70
CA ASP A 146 1.76 24.39 5.45
C ASP A 146 0.62 24.20 6.47
N ILE A 147 0.41 22.96 6.90
CA ILE A 147 -0.55 22.62 7.97
C ILE A 147 -0.08 23.18 9.31
N LYS A 148 1.22 23.05 9.64
CA LYS A 148 1.79 23.62 10.87
C LYS A 148 1.80 25.16 10.86
N GLY A 149 1.96 25.78 9.70
CA GLY A 149 1.89 27.23 9.52
C GLY A 149 0.49 27.81 9.76
N SER A 150 -0.54 27.18 9.20
CA SER A 150 -1.95 27.61 9.34
C SER A 150 -2.51 27.43 10.75
N ILE A 151 -2.09 26.40 11.49
CA ILE A 151 -2.46 26.21 12.89
C ILE A 151 -1.83 27.29 13.78
N LYS A 152 -0.60 27.73 13.49
CA LYS A 152 0.06 28.83 14.22
C LYS A 152 -0.52 30.22 13.92
N GLN A 153 -1.21 30.42 12.81
CA GLN A 153 -1.87 31.69 12.49
C GLN A 153 -3.27 31.83 13.09
N ASN A 154 -3.90 30.72 13.50
CA ASN A 154 -5.23 30.69 14.11
C ASN A 154 -5.20 30.53 15.64
N ILE A 155 -4.01 30.61 16.26
CA ILE A 155 -3.77 30.71 17.70
C ILE A 155 -3.08 32.05 17.95
#